data_AF-A0A2A2G7X4-F1
#
_entry.id   AF-A0A2A2G7X4-F1
#
_cell.length_a   1.000
_cell.length_b   1.000
_cell.length_c   1.000
_cell.angle_alpha   90.00
_cell.angle_beta   90.00
_cell.angle_gamma   90.00
#
_symmetry.space_group_name_H-M   'P 1'
#
loop_
_entity.id
_entity.type
_entity.pdbx_description
1 polymer ?
#
loop_
_entity_poly.entity_id
_entity_poly.type
_entity_poly.pdbx_seq_one_letter_code
_entity_poly.pdbx_strand_id
1 'polypeptide(L)'
;MAVERFSGAIYRNGAKMSGFVAHPETIGPEAAKTLSDSLNSLYGGTANAGRIGVLEEGMTWHALSVSPEDAQMLESRRFSVEQIARMFRVPPPILGDLSNGSYNNVTELGRWFAGHTIRPWLVRWEKCITRALFSTEGRRDHAVAFDMDELLRGDMLQRFQAYRIGREIGVYNANELRGFEGMNPRRDPAATEFLSPLNMQPEQTGAPKDGS
;
A
#
# COMPACT_ATOMS: atom_id res chain seq x y z
N MET A 1 -1.41 -15.04 16.27
CA MET A 1 -0.93 -15.96 17.33
C MET A 1 -1.57 -17.36 17.31
N ALA A 2 -2.89 -17.56 17.36
CA ALA A 2 -3.49 -18.91 17.30
C ALA A 2 -3.28 -19.59 15.92
N VAL A 3 -3.53 -18.85 14.84
CA VAL A 3 -3.32 -19.32 13.46
C VAL A 3 -1.84 -19.63 13.19
N GLU A 4 -0.90 -18.85 13.74
CA GLU A 4 0.55 -19.13 13.58
C GLU A 4 1.01 -20.36 14.36
N ARG A 5 0.47 -20.60 15.56
CA ARG A 5 0.75 -21.82 16.32
C ARG A 5 0.17 -23.04 15.62
N PHE A 6 -1.04 -22.94 15.09
CA PHE A 6 -1.68 -23.98 14.28
C PHE A 6 -0.91 -24.24 12.97
N SER A 7 -0.54 -23.17 12.25
CA SER A 7 0.35 -23.23 11.07
C SER A 7 1.65 -23.94 11.41
N GLY A 8 2.29 -23.49 12.50
CA GLY A 8 3.57 -24.00 12.94
C GLY A 8 3.48 -25.45 13.39
N ALA A 9 2.36 -25.87 13.97
CA ALA A 9 2.10 -27.26 14.35
C ALA A 9 1.83 -28.15 13.13
N ILE A 10 1.07 -27.69 12.14
CA ILE A 10 0.86 -28.43 10.87
C ILE A 10 2.17 -28.59 10.09
N TYR A 11 3.01 -27.55 10.06
CA TYR A 11 4.34 -27.64 9.45
C TYR A 11 5.32 -28.47 10.29
N ARG A 12 5.29 -28.42 11.63
CA ARG A 12 6.17 -29.23 12.50
C ARG A 12 5.80 -30.70 12.53
N ASN A 13 4.51 -31.01 12.56
CA ASN A 13 4.03 -32.37 12.75
C ASN A 13 4.00 -33.16 11.44
N GLY A 14 4.37 -32.56 10.30
CA GLY A 14 4.51 -33.28 9.02
C GLY A 14 3.24 -33.98 8.54
N ALA A 15 2.11 -33.80 9.21
CA ALA A 15 0.86 -34.52 9.00
C ALA A 15 0.06 -33.93 7.83
N LYS A 16 0.75 -33.39 6.82
CA LYS A 16 0.14 -33.23 5.51
C LYS A 16 0.29 -34.56 4.81
N MET A 17 -0.77 -35.36 4.85
CA MET A 17 -0.91 -36.49 3.94
C MET A 17 -0.83 -35.89 2.52
N SER A 18 0.30 -36.05 1.85
CA SER A 18 0.52 -35.54 0.49
C SER A 18 -0.40 -36.22 -0.53
N GLY A 19 -0.95 -37.35 -0.13
CA GLY A 19 -1.94 -38.16 -0.80
C GLY A 19 -2.12 -39.46 -0.06
N PHE A 20 -3.02 -40.30 -0.54
CA PHE A 20 -3.13 -41.69 -0.07
C PHE A 20 -2.96 -42.64 -1.24
N VAL A 21 -2.41 -43.82 -0.94
CA VAL A 21 -2.33 -44.94 -1.87
C VAL A 21 -3.52 -45.84 -1.61
N ALA A 22 -4.34 -46.06 -2.63
CA ALA A 22 -5.41 -47.05 -2.58
C ALA A 22 -4.90 -48.37 -3.15
N HIS A 23 -4.97 -49.44 -2.35
CA HIS A 23 -4.72 -50.81 -2.80
C HIS A 23 -6.06 -51.49 -3.15
N PRO A 24 -6.17 -52.19 -4.29
CA PRO A 24 -7.44 -52.79 -4.74
C PRO A 24 -7.94 -53.94 -3.85
N GLU A 25 -7.05 -54.62 -3.13
CA GLU A 25 -7.38 -55.71 -2.18
C GLU A 25 -7.02 -55.36 -0.73
N THR A 26 -7.55 -56.12 0.23
CA THR A 26 -7.17 -56.00 1.65
C THR A 26 -5.80 -56.61 1.92
N ILE A 27 -4.82 -55.77 2.19
CA ILE A 27 -3.49 -56.17 2.66
C ILE A 27 -3.47 -56.36 4.18
N GLY A 28 -2.69 -57.35 4.63
CA GLY A 28 -2.46 -57.60 6.06
C GLY A 28 -1.69 -56.45 6.74
N PRO A 29 -1.81 -56.31 8.08
CA PRO A 29 -1.23 -55.17 8.81
C PRO A 29 0.30 -55.07 8.70
N GLU A 30 1.00 -56.19 8.59
CA GLU A 30 2.46 -56.25 8.37
C GLU A 30 2.85 -55.74 6.96
N ALA A 31 2.10 -56.16 5.93
CA ALA A 31 2.34 -55.77 4.54
C ALA A 31 2.05 -54.29 4.32
N ALA A 32 0.98 -53.76 4.93
CA ALA A 32 0.64 -52.34 4.88
C ALA A 32 1.73 -51.46 5.51
N LYS A 33 2.31 -51.90 6.63
CA LYS A 33 3.41 -51.17 7.29
C LYS A 33 4.67 -51.17 6.44
N THR A 34 5.05 -52.32 5.91
CA THR A 34 6.21 -52.47 5.02
C THR A 34 6.08 -51.62 3.75
N LEU A 35 4.88 -51.59 3.16
CA LEU A 35 4.57 -50.76 2.00
C LEU A 35 4.68 -49.26 2.33
N SER A 36 4.13 -48.83 3.46
CA SER A 36 4.21 -47.44 3.91
C SER A 36 5.66 -47.00 4.14
N ASP A 37 6.47 -47.84 4.80
CA ASP A 37 7.88 -47.55 5.07
C ASP A 37 8.71 -47.48 3.77
N SER A 38 8.45 -48.38 2.81
CA SER A 38 9.08 -48.37 1.49
C SER A 38 8.74 -47.11 0.69
N LEU A 39 7.47 -46.74 0.64
CA LEU A 39 7.01 -45.52 -0.06
C LEU A 39 7.59 -44.25 0.58
N ASN A 40 7.61 -44.17 1.92
CA ASN A 40 8.23 -43.05 2.63
C ASN A 40 9.74 -42.98 2.40
N SER A 41 10.44 -44.12 2.30
CA SER A 41 11.88 -44.14 2.00
C SER A 41 12.18 -43.72 0.56
N LEU A 42 11.33 -44.08 -0.40
CA LEU A 42 11.57 -43.84 -1.83
C LEU A 42 11.16 -42.43 -2.27
N TYR A 43 10.07 -41.92 -1.71
CA TYR A 43 9.41 -40.68 -2.15
C TYR A 43 9.27 -39.63 -1.05
N GLY A 44 9.60 -39.96 0.21
CA GLY A 44 9.56 -39.01 1.32
C GLY A 44 10.79 -38.11 1.37
N GLY A 45 10.59 -36.86 1.80
CA GLY A 45 11.66 -35.88 2.02
C GLY A 45 12.05 -35.08 0.77
N THR A 46 12.67 -33.92 1.00
CA THR A 46 13.10 -32.98 -0.06
C THR A 46 14.16 -33.56 -1.00
N ALA A 47 14.96 -34.51 -0.53
CA ALA A 47 15.99 -35.18 -1.32
C ALA A 47 15.44 -36.12 -2.41
N ASN A 48 14.20 -36.59 -2.27
CA ASN A 48 13.54 -37.50 -3.19
C ASN A 48 12.55 -36.80 -4.14
N ALA A 49 12.49 -35.46 -4.10
CA ALA A 49 11.63 -34.67 -4.95
C ALA A 49 11.99 -34.84 -6.44
N GLY A 50 11.01 -35.20 -7.28
CA GLY A 50 11.19 -35.38 -8.73
C GLY A 50 11.51 -36.82 -9.19
N ARG A 51 11.50 -37.81 -8.28
CA ARG A 51 11.57 -39.23 -8.68
C ARG A 51 10.28 -39.67 -9.38
N ILE A 52 10.43 -40.50 -10.41
CA ILE A 52 9.30 -41.10 -11.13
C ILE A 52 8.60 -42.09 -10.20
N GLY A 53 7.34 -41.83 -9.88
CA GLY A 53 6.51 -42.69 -9.07
C GLY A 53 6.06 -43.92 -9.86
N VAL A 54 6.57 -45.10 -9.50
CA VAL A 54 6.05 -46.38 -9.98
C VAL A 54 5.27 -47.03 -8.84
N LEU A 55 4.00 -47.36 -9.12
CA LEU A 55 3.11 -48.06 -8.21
C LEU A 55 2.84 -49.45 -8.79
N GLU A 56 3.04 -50.48 -7.98
CA GLU A 56 2.84 -51.88 -8.37
C GLU A 56 1.38 -52.33 -8.15
N GLU A 57 1.00 -53.47 -8.72
CA GLU A 57 -0.29 -54.16 -8.45
C GLU A 57 -1.58 -53.31 -8.57
N GLY A 58 -1.62 -52.36 -9.51
CA GLY A 58 -2.82 -51.55 -9.75
C GLY A 58 -3.13 -50.52 -8.66
N MET A 59 -2.16 -50.23 -7.78
CA MET A 59 -2.27 -49.19 -6.77
C MET A 59 -2.41 -47.79 -7.41
N THR A 60 -3.34 -46.98 -6.89
CA THR A 60 -3.55 -45.61 -7.37
C THR A 60 -3.16 -44.59 -6.32
N TRP A 61 -2.38 -43.60 -6.74
CA TRP A 61 -2.06 -42.43 -5.91
C TRP A 61 -3.11 -41.34 -6.10
N HIS A 62 -3.74 -40.94 -4.99
CA HIS A 62 -4.61 -39.77 -4.96
C HIS A 62 -3.85 -38.62 -4.32
N ALA A 63 -3.36 -37.69 -5.14
CA ALA A 63 -2.78 -36.46 -4.64
C ALA A 63 -3.86 -35.63 -3.94
N LEU A 64 -3.61 -35.29 -2.68
CA LEU A 64 -4.40 -34.27 -2.00
C LEU A 64 -3.91 -32.92 -2.56
N SER A 65 -4.73 -32.29 -3.41
CA SER A 65 -4.44 -30.93 -3.87
C SER A 65 -4.42 -29.97 -2.68
N VAL A 66 -3.91 -28.75 -2.88
CA VAL A 66 -3.82 -27.71 -1.85
C VAL A 66 -5.08 -27.71 -1.00
N SER A 67 -4.95 -28.10 0.28
CA SER A 67 -6.08 -28.21 1.18
C SER A 67 -6.81 -26.86 1.23
N PRO A 68 -8.15 -26.82 1.16
CA PRO A 68 -8.92 -25.59 1.39
C PRO A 68 -8.49 -24.83 2.66
N GLU A 69 -7.99 -25.56 3.67
CA GLU A 69 -7.44 -24.98 4.90
C GLU A 69 -6.15 -24.18 4.66
N ASP A 70 -5.26 -24.62 3.76
CA ASP A 70 -4.05 -23.89 3.41
C ASP A 70 -4.38 -22.59 2.66
N ALA A 71 -5.37 -22.64 1.77
CA ALA A 71 -5.86 -21.45 1.07
C ALA A 71 -6.48 -20.45 2.06
N GLN A 72 -7.34 -20.92 2.97
CA GLN A 72 -7.91 -20.10 4.05
C GLN A 72 -6.83 -19.56 4.99
N MET A 73 -5.76 -20.31 5.24
CA MET A 73 -4.67 -19.86 6.10
C MET A 73 -3.84 -18.75 5.45
N LEU A 74 -3.58 -18.84 4.15
CA LEU A 74 -2.94 -17.78 3.36
C LEU A 74 -3.81 -16.52 3.34
N GLU A 75 -5.12 -16.67 3.14
CA GLU A 75 -6.07 -15.56 3.17
C GLU A 75 -6.12 -14.89 4.55
N SER A 76 -6.16 -15.68 5.63
CA SER A 76 -6.13 -15.17 7.01
C SER A 76 -4.85 -14.39 7.33
N ARG A 77 -3.69 -14.86 6.84
CA ARG A 77 -2.41 -14.14 6.97
C ARG A 77 -2.44 -12.82 6.22
N ARG A 78 -2.96 -12.82 4.99
CA ARG A 78 -3.09 -11.62 4.18
C ARG A 78 -4.01 -10.59 4.82
N PHE A 79 -5.16 -11.03 5.33
CA PHE A 79 -6.08 -10.19 6.08
C PHE A 79 -5.44 -9.58 7.34
N SER A 80 -4.59 -10.35 8.03
CA SER A 80 -3.84 -9.84 9.19
C SER A 80 -2.88 -8.71 8.81
N VAL A 81 -2.18 -8.83 7.67
CA VAL A 81 -1.32 -7.76 7.14
C VAL A 81 -2.16 -6.52 6.82
N GLU A 82 -3.31 -6.68 6.16
CA GLU A 82 -4.21 -5.55 5.88
C GLU A 82 -4.72 -4.86 7.16
N GLN A 83 -5.04 -5.61 8.21
CA GLN A 83 -5.47 -5.03 9.48
C GLN A 83 -4.39 -4.15 10.12
N ILE A 84 -3.14 -4.61 10.12
CA ILE A 84 -2.00 -3.84 10.62
C ILE A 84 -1.80 -2.60 9.74
N ALA A 85 -1.83 -2.76 8.42
CA ALA A 85 -1.69 -1.67 7.46
C ALA A 85 -2.75 -0.58 7.70
N ARG A 86 -4.02 -0.97 7.90
CA ARG A 86 -5.12 -0.04 8.22
C ARG A 86 -4.88 0.72 9.53
N MET A 87 -4.35 0.07 10.56
CA MET A 87 -4.05 0.71 11.85
C MET A 87 -3.01 1.83 11.70
N PHE A 88 -2.01 1.64 10.84
CA PHE A 88 -0.99 2.64 10.53
C PHE A 88 -1.37 3.56 9.37
N ARG A 89 -2.57 3.42 8.79
CA ARG A 89 -3.01 4.14 7.59
C ARG A 89 -2.05 3.95 6.41
N VAL A 90 -1.42 2.78 6.30
CA VAL A 90 -0.54 2.44 5.17
C VAL A 90 -1.36 1.66 4.14
N PRO A 91 -1.43 2.10 2.88
CA PRO A 91 -2.09 1.34 1.83
C PRO A 91 -1.39 0.00 1.54
N PRO A 92 -2.12 -1.11 1.33
CA PRO A 92 -1.54 -2.41 0.99
C PRO A 92 -0.62 -2.41 -0.26
N PRO A 93 -0.92 -1.67 -1.34
CA PRO A 93 -0.02 -1.63 -2.51
C PRO A 93 1.36 -1.05 -2.21
N ILE A 94 1.48 -0.18 -1.20
CA ILE A 94 2.78 0.36 -0.75
C ILE A 94 3.58 -0.70 0.03
N LEU A 95 2.91 -1.70 0.60
CA LEU A 95 3.53 -2.86 1.27
C LEU A 95 3.89 -3.99 0.29
N GLY A 96 3.71 -3.78 -1.02
CA GLY A 96 3.99 -4.77 -2.06
C GLY A 96 2.82 -5.70 -2.38
N ASP A 97 1.63 -5.46 -1.79
CA ASP A 97 0.41 -6.20 -2.14
C ASP A 97 -0.35 -5.50 -3.27
N LEU A 98 0.00 -5.87 -4.51
CA LEU A 98 -0.58 -5.31 -5.73
C LEU A 98 -1.85 -6.03 -6.22
N SER A 99 -2.42 -6.97 -5.45
CA SER A 99 -3.48 -7.83 -6.02
C SER A 99 -4.71 -7.05 -6.53
N ASN A 100 -4.94 -5.84 -6.01
CA ASN A 100 -6.11 -5.02 -6.31
C ASN A 100 -5.74 -3.65 -6.92
N GLY A 101 -4.49 -3.42 -7.35
CA GLY A 101 -4.00 -2.10 -7.79
C GLY A 101 -3.44 -2.07 -9.22
N SER A 102 -3.82 -1.04 -10.00
CA SER A 102 -3.19 -0.70 -11.29
C SER A 102 -2.11 0.37 -11.11
N TYR A 103 -1.07 0.38 -11.95
CA TYR A 103 0.07 1.31 -11.88
C TYR A 103 -0.34 2.79 -11.87
N ASN A 104 -1.42 3.18 -12.58
CA ASN A 104 -1.92 4.56 -12.57
C ASN A 104 -2.43 5.00 -11.18
N ASN A 105 -2.92 4.07 -10.36
CA ASN A 105 -3.33 4.33 -8.98
C ASN A 105 -2.12 4.58 -8.07
N VAL A 106 -0.92 4.08 -8.41
CA VAL A 106 0.25 4.12 -7.52
C VAL A 106 0.74 5.54 -7.26
N THR A 107 0.73 6.42 -8.25
CA THR A 107 1.14 7.84 -8.08
C THR A 107 0.17 8.60 -7.18
N GLU A 108 -1.14 8.46 -7.41
CA GLU A 108 -2.16 9.08 -6.58
C GLU A 108 -2.16 8.50 -5.16
N LEU A 109 -1.93 7.20 -5.04
CA LEU A 109 -1.78 6.50 -3.76
C LEU A 109 -0.54 6.97 -3.00
N GLY A 110 0.56 7.24 -3.71
CA GLY A 110 1.76 7.85 -3.14
C GLY A 110 1.47 9.22 -2.55
N ARG A 111 0.72 10.08 -3.26
CA ARG A 111 0.25 11.37 -2.73
C ARG A 111 -0.67 11.19 -1.52
N TRP A 112 -1.60 10.23 -1.58
CA TRP A 112 -2.49 9.93 -0.46
C TRP A 112 -1.71 9.51 0.79
N PHE A 113 -0.72 8.63 0.64
CA PHE A 113 0.14 8.16 1.72
C PHE A 113 1.00 9.28 2.32
N ALA A 114 1.59 10.12 1.47
CA ALA A 114 2.34 11.30 1.91
C ALA A 114 1.46 12.25 2.77
N GLY A 115 0.23 12.50 2.33
CA GLY A 115 -0.71 13.39 3.00
C GLY A 115 -1.35 12.82 4.28
N HIS A 116 -1.79 11.56 4.26
CA HIS A 116 -2.61 11.00 5.34
C HIS A 116 -1.80 10.21 6.38
N THR A 117 -0.61 9.75 6.00
CA THR A 117 0.23 8.89 6.84
C THR A 117 1.46 9.65 7.31
N ILE A 118 2.25 10.20 6.39
CA ILE A 118 3.54 10.84 6.74
C ILE A 118 3.34 12.24 7.34
N ARG A 119 2.56 13.10 6.69
CA ARG A 119 2.40 14.51 7.10
C ARG A 119 1.99 14.69 8.57
N PRO A 120 1.04 13.91 9.14
CA PRO A 120 0.70 14.04 10.56
C PRO A 120 1.88 13.79 11.52
N TRP A 121 2.81 12.89 11.18
CA TRP A 121 4.01 12.64 11.98
C TRP A 121 5.02 13.77 11.85
N LEU A 122 5.26 14.26 10.64
CA LEU A 122 6.15 15.40 10.40
C LEU A 122 5.70 16.64 11.16
N VAL A 123 4.41 16.97 11.13
CA VAL A 123 3.85 18.12 11.87
C VAL A 123 4.04 17.96 13.39
N ARG A 124 3.96 16.74 13.93
CA ARG A 124 4.26 16.49 15.35
C ARG A 124 5.72 16.75 15.66
N TRP A 125 6.63 16.32 14.78
CA TRP A 125 8.05 16.58 14.94
C TRP A 125 8.40 18.06 14.80
N GLU A 126 7.87 18.75 13.79
CA GLU A 126 8.01 20.21 13.60
C GLU A 126 7.63 20.97 14.87
N LYS A 127 6.48 20.64 15.45
CA LYS A 127 6.01 21.25 16.71
C LYS A 127 6.93 20.93 17.88
N CYS A 128 7.43 19.70 17.98
CA CYS A 128 8.34 19.28 19.04
C CYS A 128 9.68 20.03 18.94
N ILE A 129 10.27 20.05 17.74
CA ILE A 129 11.53 20.75 17.46
C ILE A 129 11.36 22.25 17.71
N THR A 130 10.27 22.84 17.22
CA THR A 130 9.98 24.26 17.42
C THR A 130 9.85 24.61 18.91
N ARG A 131 9.21 23.73 19.69
CA ARG A 131 9.10 23.90 21.15
C ARG A 131 10.44 23.75 21.87
N ALA A 132 11.28 22.81 21.44
CA ALA A 132 12.54 22.48 22.09
C ALA A 132 13.67 23.47 21.78
N LEU A 133 13.74 23.98 20.54
CA LEU A 133 14.85 24.83 20.08
C LEU A 133 14.57 26.32 20.22
N PHE A 134 13.30 26.76 20.14
CA PHE A 134 12.97 28.19 20.20
C PHE A 134 12.30 28.58 21.51
N SER A 135 12.74 29.73 22.05
CA SER A 135 12.06 30.45 23.13
C SER A 135 10.68 30.93 22.69
N THR A 136 9.84 31.35 23.63
CA THR A 136 8.49 31.84 23.32
C THR A 136 8.49 33.03 22.34
N GLU A 137 9.50 33.89 22.39
CA GLU A 137 9.69 34.98 21.43
C GLU A 137 10.20 34.47 20.08
N GLY A 138 11.20 33.59 20.07
CA GLY A 138 11.75 33.04 18.82
C GLY A 138 10.74 32.26 17.97
N ARG A 139 9.67 31.73 18.58
CA ARG A 139 8.55 31.07 17.88
C ARG A 139 7.66 32.01 17.08
N ARG A 140 7.78 33.33 17.26
CA ARG A 140 7.04 34.32 16.46
C ARG A 140 7.67 34.53 15.10
N ASP A 141 9.00 34.48 15.05
CA ASP A 141 9.78 34.83 13.86
C ASP A 141 10.41 33.61 13.16
N HIS A 142 10.39 32.45 13.83
CA HIS A 142 10.96 31.21 13.29
C HIS A 142 9.97 30.04 13.34
N ALA A 143 9.94 29.29 12.26
CA ALA A 143 9.19 28.04 12.13
C ALA A 143 10.10 26.96 11.56
N VAL A 144 9.88 25.71 12.00
CA VAL A 144 10.49 24.53 11.42
C VAL A 144 9.42 23.82 10.59
N ALA A 145 9.73 23.56 9.32
CA ALA A 145 8.89 22.78 8.44
C ALA A 145 9.77 21.74 7.71
N PHE A 146 9.27 20.51 7.59
CA PHE A 146 9.87 19.52 6.71
C PHE A 146 9.41 19.77 5.29
N ASP A 147 10.36 19.82 4.36
CA ASP A 147 10.07 19.88 2.94
C ASP A 147 9.55 18.52 2.48
N MET A 148 8.29 18.50 2.05
CA MET A 148 7.59 17.33 1.50
C MET A 148 7.32 17.50 0.00
N ASP A 149 7.80 18.60 -0.60
CA ASP A 149 7.53 18.90 -1.99
C ASP A 149 8.12 17.85 -2.92
N GLU A 150 9.27 17.26 -2.59
CA GLU A 150 9.86 16.18 -3.39
C GLU A 150 8.99 14.92 -3.41
N LEU A 151 8.37 14.58 -2.27
CA LEU A 151 7.48 13.43 -2.15
C LEU A 151 6.11 13.69 -2.80
N LEU A 152 5.64 14.95 -2.73
CA LEU A 152 4.40 15.41 -3.34
C LEU A 152 4.60 15.91 -4.79
N ARG A 153 5.82 15.88 -5.32
CA ARG A 153 6.20 16.33 -6.68
C ARG A 153 5.62 15.49 -7.80
N GLY A 154 4.60 14.68 -7.51
CA GLY A 154 3.71 14.17 -8.53
C GLY A 154 3.10 15.36 -9.25
N ASP A 155 3.59 15.59 -10.46
CA ASP A 155 3.20 16.56 -11.48
C ASP A 155 3.43 18.07 -11.19
N MET A 156 4.70 18.48 -11.32
CA MET A 156 5.09 19.90 -11.39
C MET A 156 4.26 20.67 -12.44
N LEU A 157 3.87 20.04 -13.55
CA LEU A 157 3.08 20.70 -14.57
C LEU A 157 1.71 21.10 -14.03
N GLN A 158 1.00 20.20 -13.33
CA GLN A 158 -0.29 20.52 -12.71
C GLN A 158 -0.19 21.64 -11.67
N ARG A 159 0.88 21.66 -10.87
CA ARG A 159 1.10 22.73 -9.88
C ARG A 159 1.31 24.10 -10.55
N PHE A 160 2.20 24.16 -11.54
CA PHE A 160 2.44 25.41 -12.27
C PHE A 160 1.25 25.83 -13.13
N GLN A 161 0.45 24.88 -13.63
CA GLN A 161 -0.83 25.18 -14.29
C GLN A 161 -1.82 25.81 -13.31
N ALA A 162 -1.94 25.29 -12.09
CA ALA A 162 -2.80 25.89 -11.06
C ALA A 162 -2.35 27.31 -10.69
N TYR A 163 -1.03 27.55 -10.56
CA TYR A 163 -0.50 28.89 -10.32
C TYR A 163 -0.74 29.85 -11.48
N ARG A 164 -0.60 29.37 -12.72
CA ARG A 164 -0.92 30.16 -13.91
C ARG A 164 -2.38 30.61 -13.86
N ILE A 165 -3.30 29.66 -13.64
CA ILE A 165 -4.74 29.96 -13.54
C ILE A 165 -5.00 30.97 -12.42
N GLY A 166 -4.48 30.71 -11.21
CA GLY A 166 -4.67 31.58 -10.05
C GLY A 166 -4.09 33.00 -10.23
N ARG A 167 -2.97 33.13 -10.94
CA ARG A 167 -2.36 34.42 -11.27
C ARG A 167 -3.14 35.16 -12.35
N GLU A 168 -3.62 34.45 -13.37
CA GLU A 168 -4.42 35.01 -14.48
C GLU A 168 -5.77 35.56 -14.02
N ILE A 169 -6.46 34.85 -13.11
CA ILE A 169 -7.75 35.31 -12.56
C ILE A 169 -7.60 36.35 -11.44
N GLY A 170 -6.36 36.66 -11.01
CA GLY A 170 -6.10 37.65 -9.97
C GLY A 170 -6.32 37.16 -8.54
N VAL A 171 -6.39 35.85 -8.29
CA VAL A 171 -6.55 35.30 -6.94
C VAL A 171 -5.26 35.38 -6.13
N TYR A 172 -4.09 35.28 -6.78
CA TYR A 172 -2.79 35.32 -6.11
C TYR A 172 -1.83 36.37 -6.69
N ASN A 173 -1.05 37.00 -5.80
CA ASN A 173 0.12 37.80 -6.17
C ASN A 173 1.41 36.98 -6.28
N ALA A 174 2.46 37.55 -6.88
CA ALA A 174 3.69 36.80 -7.11
C ALA A 174 4.41 36.41 -5.81
N ASN A 175 4.33 37.25 -4.76
CA ASN A 175 4.90 36.95 -3.45
C ASN A 175 4.13 35.85 -2.70
N GLU A 176 2.81 35.78 -2.86
CA GLU A 176 2.00 34.68 -2.32
C GLU A 176 2.36 33.34 -2.97
N LEU A 177 2.50 33.31 -4.30
CA LEU A 177 2.96 32.12 -5.01
C LEU A 177 4.37 31.69 -4.59
N ARG A 178 5.28 32.65 -4.38
CA ARG A 178 6.63 32.37 -3.83
C ARG A 178 6.58 31.85 -2.41
N GLY A 179 5.65 32.35 -1.60
CA GLY A 179 5.39 31.84 -0.25
C GLY A 179 4.95 30.38 -0.26
N PHE A 180 4.11 29.97 -1.21
CA PHE A 180 3.72 28.55 -1.39
C PHE A 180 4.91 27.65 -1.72
N GLU A 181 5.90 28.19 -2.42
CA GLU A 181 7.16 27.53 -2.79
C GLU A 181 8.26 27.64 -1.70
N GLY A 182 7.94 28.23 -0.53
CA GLY A 182 8.93 28.47 0.53
C GLY A 182 10.05 29.44 0.12
N MET A 183 9.87 30.19 -0.96
CA MET A 183 10.87 31.14 -1.46
C MET A 183 10.72 32.50 -0.79
N ASN A 184 11.84 33.18 -0.58
CA ASN A 184 11.84 34.55 -0.06
C ASN A 184 11.03 35.50 -0.97
N PRO A 185 10.28 36.45 -0.37
CA PRO A 185 9.52 37.43 -1.12
C PRO A 185 10.45 38.33 -1.93
N ARG A 186 9.98 38.72 -3.11
CA ARG A 186 10.63 39.74 -3.92
C ARG A 186 10.34 41.13 -3.36
N ARG A 187 11.32 42.02 -3.48
CA ARG A 187 11.25 43.40 -2.94
C ARG A 187 10.64 44.41 -3.91
N ASP A 188 10.44 44.05 -5.18
CA ASP A 188 9.82 44.94 -6.15
C ASP A 188 8.31 45.11 -5.87
N PRO A 189 7.76 46.34 -6.01
CA PRO A 189 6.35 46.60 -5.76
C PRO A 189 5.39 45.72 -6.59
N ALA A 190 5.76 45.45 -7.85
CA ALA A 190 5.00 44.62 -8.78
C ALA A 190 4.78 43.19 -8.30
N ALA A 191 5.61 42.67 -7.38
CA ALA A 191 5.47 41.33 -6.84
C ALA A 191 4.26 41.17 -5.90
N THR A 192 3.73 42.28 -5.38
CA THR A 192 2.57 42.30 -4.46
C THR A 192 1.29 42.75 -5.18
N GLU A 193 1.38 43.13 -6.46
CA GLU A 193 0.22 43.56 -7.25
C GLU A 193 -0.60 42.38 -7.75
N PHE A 194 -1.92 42.49 -7.62
CA PHE A 194 -2.88 41.54 -8.18
C PHE A 194 -3.17 41.90 -9.64
N LEU A 195 -3.27 40.88 -10.49
CA LEU A 195 -3.68 41.08 -11.88
C LEU A 195 -5.20 41.14 -11.96
N SER A 196 -5.73 41.97 -12.85
CA SER A 196 -7.14 41.96 -13.22
C SER A 196 -7.27 41.45 -14.65
N PRO A 197 -8.01 40.35 -14.90
CA PRO A 197 -8.16 39.78 -16.23
C PRO A 197 -8.90 40.75 -17.16
N LEU A 198 -8.25 41.13 -18.27
CA LEU A 198 -8.76 42.09 -19.26
C LEU A 198 -10.00 41.60 -20.04
N ASN A 199 -10.28 40.31 -20.00
CA ASN A 199 -11.31 39.63 -20.80
C ASN A 199 -12.58 39.24 -20.03
N MET A 200 -12.70 39.59 -18.75
CA MET A 200 -13.93 39.36 -17.98
C MET A 200 -14.91 40.51 -18.20
N GLN A 201 -15.96 40.28 -19.00
CA GLN A 201 -17.11 41.19 -19.07
C GLN A 201 -18.09 40.85 -17.94
N PRO A 202 -18.81 41.85 -17.39
CA PRO A 202 -19.88 41.59 -16.43
C PRO A 202 -20.91 40.61 -17.01
N GLU A 203 -21.40 39.69 -16.17
CA GLU A 203 -22.55 38.85 -16.50
C GLU A 203 -23.72 39.76 -16.92
N GLN A 204 -24.36 39.45 -18.06
CA GLN A 204 -25.42 40.29 -18.63
C GLN A 204 -26.50 40.56 -17.57
N THR A 205 -26.74 41.85 -17.27
CA THR A 205 -27.70 42.34 -16.27
C THR A 205 -29.16 42.24 -16.75
N GLY A 206 -29.46 41.30 -17.65
CA GLY A 206 -30.81 41.07 -18.14
C GLY A 206 -31.62 40.35 -17.07
N ALA A 207 -32.74 40.94 -16.65
CA ALA A 207 -33.69 40.25 -15.80
C ALA A 207 -34.08 38.90 -16.44
N PRO A 208 -34.17 37.80 -15.67
CA PRO A 208 -34.59 36.51 -16.21
C PRO A 208 -35.95 36.66 -16.90
N LYS A 209 -36.10 36.04 -18.08
CA LYS A 209 -37.38 36.05 -18.79
C LYS A 209 -38.44 35.38 -17.91
N ASP A 210 -39.54 36.07 -17.66
CA ASP A 210 -40.71 35.48 -17.01
C ASP A 210 -41.18 34.29 -17.86
N GLY A 211 -41.23 33.11 -17.24
CA GLY A 211 -41.59 31.87 -17.89
C GLY A 211 -43.02 31.94 -18.44
N SER A 212 -43.16 31.67 -19.73
CA SER A 212 -44.43 31.43 -20.42
C SER A 212 -44.92 30.01 -20.23
#